data_AF-A0A662BCH2-F1
#
_entry.id   AF-A0A662BCH2-F1
#
_cell.length_a   1.000
_cell.length_b   1.000
_cell.length_c   1.000
_cell.angle_alpha   90.00
_cell.angle_beta   90.00
_cell.angle_gamma   90.00
#
_symmetry.space_group_name_H-M   'P 1'
#
loop_
_entity.id
_entity.type
_entity.pdbx_description
1 polymer ?
#
loop_
_entity_poly.entity_id
_entity_poly.type
_entity_poly.pdbx_seq_one_letter_code
_entity_poly.pdbx_strand_id
1 'polypeptide(L)'
;MNKPITKNIIFRIVFPIIFGLFAYLIVLMIFDNVQLIIDNFFSKEVAFFIVLSFTIFESLLFVFIFLEKWHIFEEKPTPKLGLFILVSILISVSIVTVFGNLYFELIENTSVFKIELIVFNFIWSFASLLYLSIFYSITFIGKQAQKAMSIEILEKENLDKRLTLLQNKVRPEILYESLEILINLIHKDEKTAEEFISHLSIFY
;
A
#
# COMPACT_ATOMS: atom_id res chain seq x y z
N MET A 1 -7.03 -9.43 7.04
CA MET A 1 -5.57 -9.63 6.79
C MET A 1 -5.36 -9.93 5.31
N ASN A 2 -5.52 -8.94 4.43
CA ASN A 2 -5.30 -9.13 3.00
C ASN A 2 -3.81 -8.96 2.73
N LYS A 3 -3.14 -10.06 2.35
CA LYS A 3 -1.80 -9.95 1.76
C LYS A 3 -1.91 -8.97 0.58
N PRO A 4 -0.98 -8.01 0.44
CA PRO A 4 -1.04 -7.07 -0.66
C PRO A 4 -1.11 -7.86 -1.96
N ILE A 5 -1.93 -7.40 -2.91
CA ILE A 5 -2.18 -8.04 -4.22
C ILE A 5 -0.86 -8.39 -4.94
N THR A 6 0.20 -7.65 -4.59
CA THR A 6 1.61 -7.84 -4.99
C THR A 6 2.22 -9.21 -4.64
N LYS A 7 1.67 -9.95 -3.67
CA LYS A 7 2.11 -11.32 -3.32
C LYS A 7 1.37 -12.42 -4.08
N ASN A 8 0.37 -12.09 -4.88
CA ASN A 8 -0.36 -13.09 -5.65
C ASN A 8 0.42 -13.43 -6.94
N ILE A 9 1.03 -14.61 -6.96
CA ILE A 9 1.80 -15.14 -8.11
C ILE A 9 0.98 -15.06 -9.41
N ILE A 10 -0.34 -15.28 -9.32
CA ILE A 10 -1.23 -15.29 -10.48
C ILE A 10 -1.29 -13.89 -11.10
N PHE A 11 -1.44 -12.84 -10.29
CA PHE A 11 -1.46 -11.46 -10.77
C PHE A 11 -0.12 -11.10 -11.43
N ARG A 12 1.00 -11.55 -10.85
CA ARG A 12 2.36 -11.29 -11.34
C ARG A 12 2.66 -11.90 -12.70
N ILE A 13 2.05 -13.04 -13.04
CA ILE A 13 2.25 -13.73 -14.32
C ILE A 13 1.20 -13.30 -15.34
N VAL A 14 -0.07 -13.23 -14.94
CA VAL A 14 -1.18 -12.97 -15.85
C VAL A 14 -1.21 -11.51 -16.30
N PHE A 15 -0.92 -10.57 -15.40
CA PHE A 15 -1.01 -9.14 -15.70
C PHE A 15 -0.01 -8.69 -16.80
N PRO A 16 1.29 -9.05 -16.76
CA PRO A 16 2.22 -8.72 -17.84
C PRO A 16 1.85 -9.36 -19.19
N ILE A 17 1.28 -10.56 -19.18
CA ILE A 17 0.86 -11.23 -20.43
C ILE A 17 -0.28 -10.45 -21.08
N ILE A 18 -1.33 -10.17 -20.32
CA ILE A 18 -2.50 -9.43 -20.81
C ILE A 18 -2.07 -8.02 -21.26
N PHE A 19 -1.26 -7.34 -20.45
CA PHE A 19 -0.81 -5.99 -20.76
C PHE A 19 0.12 -5.94 -21.97
N GLY A 20 1.04 -6.90 -22.11
CA GLY A 20 1.92 -7.03 -23.28
C GLY A 20 1.13 -7.21 -24.57
N LEU A 21 0.07 -8.04 -24.53
CA LEU A 21 -0.85 -8.20 -25.66
C LEU A 21 -1.57 -6.88 -26.00
N PHE A 22 -2.10 -6.16 -25.00
CA PHE A 22 -2.73 -4.86 -25.23
C PHE A 22 -1.76 -3.81 -25.76
N ALA A 23 -0.54 -3.75 -25.23
CA ALA A 23 0.49 -2.83 -25.69
C ALA A 23 0.86 -3.09 -27.16
N TYR A 24 0.97 -4.37 -27.56
CA TYR A 24 1.18 -4.75 -28.94
C TYR A 24 0.04 -4.30 -29.87
N LEU A 25 -1.22 -4.52 -29.45
CA LEU A 25 -2.39 -4.07 -30.21
C LEU A 25 -2.40 -2.54 -30.39
N ILE A 26 -2.09 -1.78 -29.35
CA ILE A 26 -2.00 -0.32 -29.42
C ILE A 26 -0.94 0.11 -30.43
N VAL A 27 0.24 -0.52 -30.40
CA VAL A 27 1.33 -0.24 -31.33
C VAL A 27 0.92 -0.51 -32.77
N LEU A 28 0.33 -1.67 -33.05
CA LEU A 28 -0.14 -2.03 -34.39
C LEU A 28 -1.16 -1.02 -34.94
N MET A 29 -2.08 -0.56 -34.09
CA MET A 29 -3.07 0.45 -34.48
C MET A 29 -2.44 1.81 -34.78
N ILE A 30 -1.37 2.19 -34.07
CA ILE A 30 -0.69 3.47 -34.29
C ILE A 30 0.09 3.50 -35.61
N PHE A 31 0.73 2.39 -35.97
CA PHE A 31 1.54 2.29 -37.19
C PHE A 31 0.76 1.81 -38.42
N ASP A 32 -0.58 1.83 -38.34
CA ASP A 32 -1.52 1.48 -39.41
C ASP A 32 -1.21 0.14 -40.10
N ASN A 33 -0.68 -0.81 -39.32
CA ASN A 33 -0.28 -2.11 -39.83
C ASN A 33 -1.38 -3.15 -39.62
N VAL A 34 -2.64 -2.71 -39.80
CA VAL A 34 -3.85 -3.48 -39.50
C VAL A 34 -3.94 -4.75 -40.36
N GLN A 35 -3.35 -4.75 -41.56
CA GLN A 35 -3.26 -5.93 -42.42
C GLN A 35 -2.28 -6.99 -41.89
N LEU A 36 -1.19 -6.61 -41.18
CA LEU A 36 -0.29 -7.57 -40.52
C LEU A 36 -0.93 -8.23 -39.27
N ILE A 37 -1.98 -7.64 -38.70
CA ILE A 37 -2.72 -8.22 -37.55
C ILE A 37 -3.34 -9.57 -37.92
N ILE A 38 -3.76 -9.74 -39.18
CA ILE A 38 -4.45 -10.97 -39.63
C ILE A 38 -3.43 -12.08 -39.94
N ASP A 39 -2.27 -11.73 -40.50
CA ASP A 39 -1.28 -12.71 -40.95
C ASP A 39 -0.21 -13.04 -39.89
N ASN A 40 0.07 -12.12 -38.96
CA ASN A 40 1.19 -12.22 -38.01
C ASN A 40 0.79 -12.05 -36.52
N PHE A 41 -0.49 -12.25 -36.17
CA PHE A 41 -0.98 -12.10 -34.79
C PHE A 41 -0.21 -12.91 -33.74
N PHE A 42 0.37 -14.06 -34.13
CA PHE A 42 1.21 -14.91 -33.29
C PHE A 42 2.68 -14.90 -33.76
N SER A 43 3.19 -13.73 -34.10
CA SER A 43 4.58 -13.55 -34.51
C SER A 43 5.53 -13.44 -33.30
N LYS A 44 6.84 -13.43 -33.61
CA LYS A 44 7.91 -13.19 -32.62
C LYS A 44 7.77 -11.83 -31.91
N GLU A 45 7.05 -10.88 -32.50
CA GLU A 45 6.80 -9.55 -31.94
C GLU A 45 5.96 -9.64 -30.67
N VAL A 46 4.90 -10.45 -30.65
CA VAL A 46 4.04 -10.58 -29.47
C VAL A 46 4.81 -11.14 -28.28
N ALA A 47 5.64 -12.15 -28.53
CA ALA A 47 6.51 -12.71 -27.51
C ALA A 47 7.49 -11.66 -26.95
N PHE A 48 8.04 -10.80 -27.82
CA PHE A 48 8.87 -9.68 -27.40
C PHE A 48 8.12 -8.69 -26.50
N PHE A 49 6.90 -8.29 -26.87
CA PHE A 49 6.08 -7.39 -26.04
C PHE A 49 5.71 -7.99 -24.68
N ILE A 50 5.46 -9.30 -24.61
CA ILE A 50 5.22 -10.00 -23.34
C ILE A 50 6.48 -10.00 -22.47
N VAL A 51 7.64 -10.33 -23.04
CA VAL A 51 8.93 -10.32 -22.29
C VAL A 51 9.28 -8.91 -21.83
N LEU A 52 9.06 -7.90 -22.68
CA LEU A 52 9.24 -6.50 -22.34
C LEU A 52 8.32 -6.08 -21.19
N SER A 53 7.04 -6.44 -21.27
CA SER A 53 6.06 -6.17 -20.22
C SER A 53 6.49 -6.78 -18.88
N PHE A 54 6.95 -8.03 -18.91
CA PHE A 54 7.40 -8.74 -17.72
C PHE A 54 8.61 -8.04 -17.09
N THR A 55 9.60 -7.68 -17.92
CA THR A 55 10.82 -7.00 -17.48
C THR A 55 10.53 -5.62 -16.86
N ILE A 56 9.64 -4.84 -17.48
CA ILE A 56 9.25 -3.52 -16.97
C ILE A 56 8.53 -3.65 -15.64
N PHE A 57 7.50 -4.50 -15.55
CA PHE A 57 6.72 -4.63 -14.32
C PHE A 57 7.50 -5.23 -13.15
N GLU A 58 8.42 -6.17 -13.42
CA GLU A 58 9.35 -6.66 -12.41
C GLU A 58 10.28 -5.56 -11.90
N SER A 59 10.83 -4.77 -12.82
CA SER A 59 11.73 -3.67 -12.46
C SER A 59 10.98 -2.62 -11.61
N LEU A 60 9.76 -2.25 -11.99
CA LEU A 60 8.93 -1.32 -11.23
C LEU A 60 8.56 -1.87 -9.84
N LEU A 61 8.31 -3.18 -9.74
CA LEU A 61 8.02 -3.83 -8.47
C LEU A 61 9.24 -3.86 -7.55
N PHE A 62 10.43 -4.11 -8.10
CA PHE A 62 11.68 -4.03 -7.35
C PHE A 62 11.90 -2.62 -6.78
N VAL A 63 11.68 -1.59 -7.60
CA VAL A 63 11.76 -0.18 -7.18
C VAL A 63 10.73 0.11 -6.08
N PHE A 64 9.48 -0.33 -6.25
CA PHE A 64 8.44 -0.17 -5.24
C PHE A 64 8.83 -0.81 -3.89
N ILE A 65 9.29 -2.06 -3.87
CA ILE A 65 9.71 -2.75 -2.64
C ILE A 65 10.90 -2.05 -1.98
N PHE A 66 11.88 -1.63 -2.79
CA PHE A 66 13.05 -0.91 -2.30
C PHE A 66 12.66 0.41 -1.62
N LEU A 67 11.74 1.16 -2.21
CA LEU A 67 11.25 2.42 -1.64
C LEU A 67 10.31 2.23 -0.45
N GLU A 68 9.51 1.16 -0.43
CA GLU A 68 8.68 0.82 0.73
C GLU A 68 9.55 0.54 1.96
N LYS A 69 10.67 -0.18 1.80
CA LYS A 69 11.65 -0.41 2.86
C LYS A 69 12.23 0.88 3.43
N TRP A 70 12.25 1.96 2.66
CA TRP A 70 12.78 3.27 3.07
C TRP A 70 11.70 4.16 3.74
N HIS A 71 10.54 3.60 4.09
CA HIS A 71 9.42 4.29 4.76
C HIS A 71 8.99 5.58 4.04
N ILE A 72 9.15 5.62 2.71
CA ILE A 72 8.89 6.82 1.91
C ILE A 72 7.40 7.22 1.92
N PHE A 73 6.52 6.25 2.18
CA PHE A 73 5.08 6.39 2.17
C PHE A 73 4.46 6.66 3.55
N GLU A 74 5.21 7.25 4.49
CA GLU A 74 4.67 7.64 5.80
C GLU A 74 4.10 9.06 5.82
N GLU A 75 2.82 9.10 6.19
CA GLU A 75 1.95 10.20 6.69
C GLU A 75 1.81 11.51 5.89
N LYS A 76 2.77 11.91 5.04
CA LYS A 76 2.67 13.14 4.24
C LYS A 76 3.03 12.90 2.78
N PRO A 77 2.42 13.63 1.82
CA PRO A 77 2.86 13.64 0.43
C PRO A 77 4.22 14.33 0.38
N THR A 78 5.28 13.55 0.53
CA THR A 78 6.65 14.05 0.54
C THR A 78 7.15 14.23 -0.91
N PRO A 79 8.11 15.13 -1.16
CA PRO A 79 8.81 15.24 -2.46
C PRO A 79 9.41 13.91 -2.95
N LYS A 80 9.51 12.92 -2.06
CA LYS A 80 9.93 11.56 -2.36
C LYS A 80 8.99 10.81 -3.31
N LEU A 81 7.70 11.15 -3.37
CA LEU A 81 6.76 10.58 -4.35
C LEU A 81 7.09 11.07 -5.77
N GLY A 82 7.45 12.35 -5.92
CA GLY A 82 7.94 12.89 -7.19
C GLY A 82 9.22 12.19 -7.64
N LEU A 83 10.17 11.98 -6.73
CA LEU A 83 11.40 11.22 -7.01
C LEU A 83 11.08 9.78 -7.43
N PHE A 84 10.11 9.13 -6.80
CA PHE A 84 9.69 7.78 -7.16
C PHE A 84 9.10 7.69 -8.57
N ILE A 85 8.23 8.63 -8.93
CA ILE A 85 7.68 8.73 -10.30
C ILE A 85 8.82 8.93 -11.30
N LEU A 86 9.74 9.84 -11.02
CA LEU A 86 10.88 10.12 -11.90
C LEU A 86 11.76 8.88 -12.10
N VAL A 87 12.13 8.18 -11.03
CA VAL A 87 12.92 6.95 -11.11
C VAL A 87 12.20 5.86 -11.90
N SER A 88 10.89 5.71 -11.70
CA SER A 88 10.07 4.73 -12.41
C SER A 88 10.01 5.00 -13.91
N ILE A 89 9.82 6.27 -14.30
CA ILE A 89 9.83 6.69 -15.70
C ILE A 89 11.22 6.43 -16.31
N LEU A 90 12.30 6.85 -15.64
CA LEU A 90 13.67 6.65 -16.14
C LEU A 90 14.00 5.17 -16.36
N ILE A 91 13.57 4.29 -15.45
CA ILE A 91 13.74 2.85 -15.60
C ILE A 91 12.93 2.32 -16.80
N SER A 92 11.67 2.74 -16.94
CA SER A 92 10.85 2.32 -18.08
C SER A 92 11.46 2.73 -19.42
N VAL A 93 11.94 3.98 -19.52
CA VAL A 93 12.58 4.51 -20.73
C VAL A 93 13.88 3.78 -21.03
N SER A 94 14.68 3.51 -20.00
CA SER A 94 15.96 2.80 -20.16
C SER A 94 15.74 1.38 -20.68
N ILE A 95 14.78 0.65 -20.10
CA ILE A 95 14.45 -0.72 -20.51
C ILE A 95 13.93 -0.73 -21.95
N VAL A 96 12.98 0.14 -22.29
CA VAL A 96 12.40 0.21 -23.64
C VAL A 96 13.46 0.58 -24.67
N THR A 97 14.38 1.49 -24.34
CA THR A 97 15.47 1.87 -25.25
C THR A 97 16.45 0.74 -25.48
N VAL A 98 16.86 0.03 -24.42
CA VAL A 98 17.78 -1.12 -24.55
C VAL A 98 17.13 -2.26 -25.32
N PHE A 99 15.92 -2.66 -24.93
CA PHE A 99 15.20 -3.76 -25.57
C PHE A 99 14.79 -3.42 -27.01
N GLY A 100 14.40 -2.17 -27.27
CA GLY A 100 14.11 -1.69 -28.62
C GLY A 100 15.34 -1.82 -29.51
N ASN A 101 16.49 -1.28 -29.09
CA ASN A 101 17.73 -1.42 -29.88
C ASN A 101 18.11 -2.88 -30.12
N LEU A 102 18.05 -3.74 -29.09
CA LEU A 102 18.35 -5.16 -29.21
C LEU A 102 17.41 -5.88 -30.19
N TYR A 103 16.12 -5.53 -30.19
CA TYR A 103 15.15 -6.13 -31.09
C TYR A 103 15.47 -5.81 -32.56
N PHE A 104 15.64 -4.53 -32.89
CA PHE A 104 15.89 -4.10 -34.26
C PHE A 104 17.27 -4.55 -34.77
N GLU A 105 18.30 -4.55 -33.92
CA GLU A 105 19.64 -4.99 -34.30
C GLU A 105 19.73 -6.51 -34.51
N LEU A 106 19.12 -7.32 -33.63
CA LEU A 106 19.28 -8.79 -33.66
C LEU A 106 18.23 -9.51 -34.51
N ILE A 107 17.02 -8.97 -34.65
CA ILE A 107 15.89 -9.68 -35.28
C ILE A 107 15.60 -9.10 -36.67
N GLU A 108 15.58 -7.77 -36.81
CA GLU A 108 15.26 -7.13 -38.08
C GLU A 108 16.50 -6.76 -38.91
N ASN A 109 17.71 -6.78 -38.34
CA ASN A 109 18.95 -6.29 -38.97
C ASN A 109 18.83 -4.84 -39.49
N THR A 110 17.97 -4.03 -38.86
CA THR A 110 17.71 -2.64 -39.22
C THR A 110 18.00 -1.72 -38.04
N SER A 111 18.17 -0.42 -38.32
CA SER A 111 18.28 0.58 -37.26
C SER A 111 16.88 0.98 -36.78
N VAL A 112 16.69 1.06 -35.45
CA VAL A 112 15.46 1.56 -34.85
C VAL A 112 15.09 2.94 -35.43
N PHE A 113 13.87 3.10 -35.94
CA PHE A 113 13.39 4.42 -36.32
C PHE A 113 13.10 5.26 -35.06
N LYS A 114 13.60 6.50 -35.06
CA LYS A 114 13.45 7.42 -33.90
C LYS A 114 12.00 7.63 -33.49
N ILE A 115 11.07 7.63 -34.44
CA ILE A 115 9.64 7.87 -34.20
C ILE A 115 9.00 6.69 -33.46
N GLU A 116 9.29 5.47 -33.90
CA GLU A 116 8.79 4.23 -33.24
C GLU A 116 9.28 4.14 -31.81
N LEU A 117 10.57 4.42 -31.58
CA LEU A 117 11.13 4.40 -30.25
C LEU A 117 10.50 5.43 -29.32
N ILE A 118 10.18 6.63 -29.83
CA ILE A 118 9.49 7.67 -29.04
C ILE A 118 8.08 7.21 -28.67
N VAL A 119 7.33 6.63 -29.62
CA VAL A 119 5.98 6.11 -29.38
C VAL A 119 6.01 4.98 -28.34
N PHE A 120 6.96 4.04 -28.45
CA PHE A 120 7.12 2.95 -27.48
C PHE A 120 7.43 3.49 -26.09
N ASN A 121 8.37 4.41 -25.98
CA ASN A 121 8.71 5.04 -24.71
C ASN A 121 7.51 5.75 -24.08
N PHE A 122 6.68 6.42 -24.89
CA PHE A 122 5.48 7.09 -24.40
C PHE A 122 4.45 6.09 -23.86
N ILE A 123 4.13 5.04 -24.62
CA ILE A 123 3.17 3.99 -24.21
C ILE A 123 3.62 3.34 -22.91
N TRP A 124 4.89 2.93 -22.82
CA TRP A 124 5.42 2.25 -21.65
C TRP A 124 5.62 3.17 -20.44
N SER A 125 5.96 4.44 -20.65
CA SER A 125 6.00 5.43 -19.57
C SER A 125 4.60 5.64 -18.99
N PHE A 126 3.58 5.78 -19.84
CA PHE A 126 2.19 5.92 -19.38
C PHE A 126 1.70 4.66 -18.66
N ALA A 127 2.01 3.47 -19.20
CA ALA A 127 1.75 2.19 -18.56
C ALA A 127 2.39 2.10 -17.16
N SER A 128 3.65 2.52 -17.04
CA SER A 128 4.38 2.50 -15.77
C SER A 128 3.70 3.38 -14.72
N LEU A 129 3.19 4.56 -15.11
CA LEU A 129 2.46 5.47 -14.22
C LEU A 129 1.14 4.86 -13.73
N LEU A 130 0.36 4.25 -14.63
CA LEU A 130 -0.88 3.58 -14.26
C LEU A 130 -0.62 2.43 -13.28
N TYR A 131 0.39 1.61 -13.57
CA TYR A 131 0.79 0.51 -12.70
C TYR A 131 1.21 1.04 -11.31
N LEU A 132 2.01 2.09 -11.27
CA LEU A 132 2.44 2.74 -10.04
C LEU A 132 1.27 3.23 -9.19
N SER A 133 0.30 3.86 -9.84
CA SER A 133 -0.91 4.41 -9.20
C SER A 133 -1.73 3.31 -8.52
N ILE A 134 -1.92 2.18 -9.20
CA ILE A 134 -2.61 1.01 -8.64
C ILE A 134 -1.90 0.51 -7.38
N PHE A 135 -0.58 0.33 -7.45
CA PHE A 135 0.21 -0.16 -6.32
C PHE A 135 0.20 0.79 -5.13
N TYR A 136 0.35 2.08 -5.42
CA TYR A 136 0.26 3.12 -4.41
C TYR A 136 -1.11 3.13 -3.73
N SER A 137 -2.19 3.08 -4.52
CA SER A 137 -3.57 3.07 -4.01
C SER A 137 -3.83 1.88 -3.08
N ILE A 138 -3.49 0.66 -3.50
CA ILE A 138 -3.68 -0.56 -2.69
C ILE A 138 -2.92 -0.45 -1.37
N THR A 139 -1.68 0.00 -1.41
CA THR A 139 -0.82 0.11 -0.23
C THR A 139 -1.31 1.19 0.73
N PHE A 140 -1.73 2.33 0.18
CA PHE A 140 -2.28 3.44 0.94
C PHE A 140 -3.59 3.06 1.64
N ILE A 141 -4.51 2.39 0.94
CA ILE A 141 -5.77 1.88 1.51
C ILE A 141 -5.46 0.87 2.62
N GLY A 142 -4.53 -0.06 2.38
CA GLY A 142 -4.13 -1.06 3.38
C GLY A 142 -3.60 -0.42 4.67
N LYS A 143 -2.75 0.61 4.54
CA LYS A 143 -2.23 1.37 5.69
C LYS A 143 -3.33 2.14 6.42
N GLN A 144 -4.26 2.77 5.71
CA GLN A 144 -5.39 3.47 6.34
C GLN A 144 -6.30 2.52 7.13
N ALA A 145 -6.61 1.35 6.56
CA ALA A 145 -7.42 0.34 7.24
C ALA A 145 -6.75 -0.16 8.53
N GLN A 146 -5.43 -0.39 8.49
CA GLN A 146 -4.67 -0.78 9.69
C GLN A 146 -4.67 0.32 10.75
N LYS A 147 -4.51 1.59 10.35
CA LYS A 147 -4.59 2.73 11.27
C LYS A 147 -5.96 2.83 11.93
N ALA A 148 -7.03 2.76 11.14
CA ALA A 148 -8.40 2.81 11.66
C ALA A 148 -8.66 1.68 12.68
N MET A 149 -8.24 0.45 12.37
CA MET A 149 -8.36 -0.68 13.28
C MET A 149 -7.56 -0.49 14.57
N SER A 150 -6.34 0.07 14.49
CA SER A 150 -5.52 0.34 15.67
C SER A 150 -6.13 1.41 16.58
N ILE A 151 -6.79 2.42 16.00
CA ILE A 151 -7.51 3.46 16.74
C ILE A 151 -8.71 2.85 17.46
N GLU A 152 -9.51 2.03 16.76
CA GLU A 152 -10.68 1.36 17.34
C GLU A 152 -10.30 0.45 18.52
N ILE A 153 -9.21 -0.31 18.39
CA ILE A 153 -8.68 -1.14 19.48
C ILE A 153 -8.28 -0.28 20.69
N LEU A 154 -7.56 0.83 20.44
CA LEU A 154 -7.12 1.73 21.51
C LEU A 154 -8.30 2.40 22.23
N GLU A 155 -9.34 2.81 21.49
CA GLU A 155 -10.56 3.37 22.05
C GLU A 155 -11.30 2.35 22.91
N LYS A 156 -11.40 1.11 22.44
CA LYS A 156 -12.01 0.01 23.19
C LYS A 156 -11.26 -0.26 24.51
N GLU A 157 -9.93 -0.35 24.46
CA GLU A 157 -9.11 -0.52 25.67
C GLU A 157 -9.31 0.63 26.67
N ASN A 158 -9.50 1.86 26.19
CA ASN A 158 -9.77 3.01 27.04
C ASN A 158 -11.16 2.93 27.69
N LEU A 159 -12.18 2.51 26.94
CA LEU A 159 -13.53 2.29 27.46
C LEU A 159 -13.54 1.19 28.52
N ASP A 160 -12.88 0.06 28.28
CA ASP A 160 -12.80 -1.06 29.23
C ASP A 160 -12.12 -0.63 30.54
N LYS A 161 -11.04 0.16 30.46
CA LYS A 161 -10.39 0.76 31.64
C LYS A 161 -11.34 1.67 32.42
N ARG A 162 -12.09 2.54 31.72
CA ARG A 162 -13.07 3.44 32.36
C ARG A 162 -14.20 2.66 33.04
N LEU A 163 -14.72 1.61 32.38
CA LEU A 163 -15.75 0.75 32.95
C LEU A 163 -15.25 0.03 34.20
N THR A 164 -14.03 -0.50 34.18
CA THR A 164 -13.43 -1.17 35.35
C THR A 164 -13.28 -0.20 36.52
N LEU A 165 -12.87 1.04 36.27
CA LEU A 165 -12.80 2.09 37.29
C LEU A 165 -14.19 2.43 37.86
N LEU A 166 -15.21 2.55 37.01
CA LEU A 166 -16.59 2.80 37.44
C LEU A 166 -17.16 1.64 38.26
N GLN A 167 -16.94 0.39 37.82
CA GLN A 167 -17.35 -0.79 38.57
C GLN A 167 -16.71 -0.84 39.95
N ASN A 168 -15.41 -0.54 40.05
CA ASN A 168 -14.73 -0.49 41.34
C ASN A 168 -15.25 0.64 42.25
N LYS A 169 -15.63 1.79 41.68
CA LYS A 169 -16.26 2.86 42.46
C LYS A 169 -17.68 2.52 42.91
N VAL A 170 -18.47 1.81 42.10
CA VAL A 170 -19.90 1.56 42.40
C VAL A 170 -20.11 0.25 43.16
N ARG A 171 -19.05 -0.54 43.39
CA ARG A 171 -19.13 -1.85 44.06
C ARG A 171 -19.71 -1.71 45.48
N PRO A 172 -20.91 -2.28 45.73
CA PRO A 172 -21.58 -2.14 47.02
C PRO A 172 -20.77 -2.71 48.18
N GLU A 173 -20.01 -3.79 47.93
CA GLU A 173 -19.13 -4.42 48.92
C GLU A 173 -18.06 -3.47 49.45
N ILE A 174 -17.43 -2.67 48.59
CA ILE A 174 -16.43 -1.67 49.02
C ILE A 174 -17.12 -0.61 49.87
N LEU A 175 -18.31 -0.15 49.47
CA LEU A 175 -19.07 0.81 50.26
C LEU A 175 -19.46 0.24 51.63
N TYR A 176 -19.91 -1.02 51.68
CA TYR A 176 -20.23 -1.70 52.93
C TYR A 176 -19.01 -1.86 53.84
N GLU A 177 -17.87 -2.32 53.32
CA GLU A 177 -16.61 -2.39 54.09
C GLU A 177 -16.17 -1.01 54.57
N SER A 178 -16.28 0.01 53.72
CA SER A 178 -15.96 1.40 54.08
C SER A 178 -16.85 1.90 55.22
N LEU A 179 -18.14 1.61 55.17
CA LEU A 179 -19.10 1.98 56.21
C LEU A 179 -18.87 1.20 57.51
N GLU A 180 -18.49 -0.08 57.44
CA GLU A 180 -18.16 -0.89 58.61
C GLU A 180 -16.89 -0.40 59.31
N ILE A 181 -15.86 -0.05 58.54
CA ILE A 181 -14.64 0.60 59.07
C ILE A 181 -15.00 1.93 59.72
N LEU A 182 -15.86 2.74 59.09
CA LEU A 182 -16.32 4.02 59.64
C LEU A 182 -17.06 3.83 60.98
N ILE A 183 -18.00 2.89 61.06
CA ILE A 183 -18.74 2.59 62.30
C ILE A 183 -17.77 2.22 63.42
N ASN A 184 -16.77 1.38 63.13
CA ASN A 184 -15.74 0.99 64.09
C ASN A 184 -14.84 2.17 64.52
N LEU A 185 -14.50 3.07 63.60
CA LEU A 185 -13.68 4.27 63.87
C LEU A 185 -14.44 5.28 64.73
N ILE A 186 -15.72 5.53 64.44
CA ILE A 186 -16.58 6.45 65.23
C ILE A 186 -16.60 6.07 66.71
N HIS A 187 -16.58 4.77 67.03
CA HIS A 187 -16.59 4.29 68.41
C HIS A 187 -15.21 4.35 69.10
N LYS A 188 -14.12 4.49 68.34
CA LYS A 188 -12.74 4.47 68.86
C LYS A 188 -12.09 5.85 68.92
N ASP A 189 -12.18 6.64 67.85
CA ASP A 189 -11.60 7.97 67.73
C ASP A 189 -12.40 8.81 66.73
N GLU A 190 -13.07 9.82 67.25
CA GLU A 190 -13.97 10.71 66.50
C GLU A 190 -13.20 11.55 65.46
N LYS A 191 -11.95 11.94 65.73
CA LYS A 191 -11.14 12.73 64.79
C LYS A 191 -10.72 11.91 63.58
N THR A 192 -10.31 10.66 63.80
CA THR A 192 -9.90 9.78 62.69
C THR A 192 -11.10 9.38 61.83
N ALA A 193 -12.29 9.26 62.44
CA ALA A 193 -13.53 9.03 61.71
C ALA A 193 -13.88 10.20 60.79
N GLU A 194 -13.71 11.45 61.25
CA GLU A 194 -13.98 12.65 60.46
C GLU A 194 -13.04 12.78 59.24
N GLU A 195 -11.74 12.48 59.41
CA GLU A 195 -10.79 12.39 58.29
C GLU A 195 -11.18 11.29 57.30
N PHE A 196 -11.60 10.12 57.80
CA PHE A 196 -12.02 9.01 56.96
C PHE A 196 -13.28 9.32 56.14
N ILE A 197 -14.27 10.02 56.72
CA ILE A 197 -15.47 10.50 56.01
C ILE A 197 -15.07 11.44 54.87
N SER A 198 -14.15 12.37 55.12
CA SER A 198 -13.66 13.30 54.11
C SER A 198 -13.05 12.55 52.92
N HIS A 199 -12.16 11.58 53.19
CA HIS A 199 -11.56 10.74 52.16
C HIS A 199 -12.57 9.88 51.38
N LEU A 200 -13.57 9.31 52.07
CA LEU A 200 -14.62 8.52 51.44
C LEU A 200 -15.47 9.36 50.48
N SER A 201 -15.76 10.61 50.83
CA SER A 201 -16.52 11.55 49.98
C SER A 201 -15.77 12.02 48.74
N ILE A 202 -14.43 11.95 48.73
CA ILE A 202 -13.61 12.29 47.56
C ILE A 202 -13.52 11.10 46.60
N PHE A 203 -13.58 9.88 47.14
CA PHE A 203 -13.45 8.66 46.36
C PHE A 203 -14.72 8.31 45.58
N TYR A 204 -15.89 8.44 46.22
CA TYR A 204 -17.22 8.25 45.63
C TYR A 204 -17.76 9.52 44.98
#